data_AF-A0A7S4FJQ2-F1
#
_entry.id   AF-A0A7S4FJQ2-F1
#
_cell.length_a   1.000
_cell.length_b   1.000
_cell.length_c   1.000
_cell.angle_alpha   90.00
_cell.angle_beta   90.00
_cell.angle_gamma   90.00
#
_symmetry.space_group_name_H-M   'P 1'
#
loop_
_entity.id
_entity.type
_entity.pdbx_description
1 polymer ?
#
loop_
_entity_poly.entity_id
_entity_poly.type
_entity_poly.pdbx_seq_one_letter_code
_entity_poly.pdbx_strand_id
1 'polypeptide(L)'
;GGSMQNTFLAKGTPLKGSFLVDFGKHVQYWPYTHSFSGYGLDAAFVRYIDYLKRWPMHYFMSTSVACLPEGYQLDITESLYGHGNGPKCLSELSAALFPRTRCNVHPCVVNGVYQPSLNPRVFYAYSGFTYTTNFLNLTGHVRVAELQHAGIRYLKSPWHELKSRFPNVPEKYLCKYGF
;
A
#
# COMPACT_ATOMS: atom_id res chain seq x y z
N GLY A 1 1.89 8.89 -5.29
CA GLY A 1 3.02 8.97 -4.34
C GLY A 1 4.09 7.95 -4.68
N GLY A 2 5.37 8.34 -4.58
CA GLY A 2 6.52 7.50 -4.95
C GLY A 2 7.15 6.69 -3.82
N SER A 3 6.92 7.05 -2.56
CA SER A 3 7.48 6.40 -1.38
C SER A 3 6.48 6.36 -0.22
N MET A 4 6.78 5.52 0.77
CA MET A 4 6.08 5.44 2.06
C MET A 4 7.11 5.54 3.19
N GLN A 5 6.81 6.29 4.25
CA GLN A 5 7.70 6.45 5.40
C GLN A 5 7.07 5.86 6.66
N ASN A 6 7.92 5.41 7.57
CA ASN A 6 7.53 5.21 8.96
C ASN A 6 8.60 5.80 9.91
N THR A 7 8.13 6.38 11.01
CA THR A 7 9.00 6.97 12.04
C THR A 7 8.41 6.64 13.40
N PHE A 8 9.22 6.11 14.31
CA PHE A 8 8.77 5.76 15.66
C PHE A 8 9.92 5.61 16.65
N LEU A 9 9.58 5.69 17.94
CA LEU A 9 10.48 5.29 19.01
C LEU A 9 10.45 3.77 19.16
N ALA A 10 11.57 3.14 18.86
CA ALA A 10 11.72 1.69 18.91
C ALA A 10 11.61 1.15 20.34
N LYS A 11 11.30 -0.14 20.46
CA LYS A 11 11.55 -0.89 21.69
C LYS A 11 13.05 -1.18 21.80
N GLY A 12 13.73 -0.49 22.71
CA GLY A 12 15.19 -0.57 22.86
C GLY A 12 15.94 0.27 21.84
N THR A 13 17.26 0.12 21.78
CA THR A 13 18.14 0.91 20.91
C THR A 13 18.19 0.33 19.50
N PRO A 14 17.81 1.09 18.45
CA PRO A 14 17.93 0.63 17.07
C PRO A 14 19.40 0.40 16.68
N LEU A 15 19.65 -0.66 15.91
CA LEU A 15 20.98 -0.96 15.37
C LEU A 15 21.34 -0.07 14.18
N LYS A 16 20.34 0.39 13.43
CA LYS A 16 20.47 1.21 12.22
C LYS A 16 19.22 2.10 12.05
N GLY A 17 19.35 3.15 11.25
CA GLY A 17 18.21 3.99 10.85
C GLY A 17 17.67 4.88 11.97
N SER A 18 18.47 5.15 13.01
CA SER A 18 18.14 6.05 14.09
C SER A 18 19.09 7.24 14.09
N PHE A 19 18.56 8.43 14.39
CA PHE A 19 19.34 9.65 14.58
C PHE A 19 18.84 10.42 15.79
N LEU A 20 19.73 11.25 16.36
CA LEU A 20 19.38 12.15 17.43
C LEU A 20 18.48 13.28 16.89
N VAL A 21 17.33 13.47 17.53
CA VAL A 21 16.49 14.65 17.37
C VAL A 21 16.48 15.39 18.70
N ASP A 22 16.97 16.62 18.68
CA ASP A 22 17.01 17.52 19.83
C ASP A 22 15.95 18.61 19.65
N PHE A 23 14.97 18.66 20.54
CA PHE A 23 13.91 19.68 20.55
C PHE A 23 14.22 20.84 21.51
N GLY A 24 15.49 21.09 21.81
CA GLY A 24 15.92 22.07 22.80
C GLY A 24 15.89 21.53 24.23
N LYS A 25 15.92 22.44 25.21
CA LYS A 25 16.67 22.26 26.46
C LYS A 25 16.53 20.93 27.22
N HIS A 26 15.45 20.16 27.16
CA HIS A 26 15.30 18.97 28.02
C HIS A 26 14.75 17.70 27.34
N VAL A 27 14.63 17.64 26.01
CA VAL A 27 14.08 16.43 25.37
C VAL A 27 14.84 16.02 24.11
N GLN A 28 15.57 14.91 24.25
CA GLN A 28 16.28 14.25 23.16
C GLN A 28 15.59 12.92 22.84
N TYR A 29 15.39 12.67 21.55
CA TYR A 29 14.82 11.43 21.07
C TYR A 29 15.75 10.76 20.06
N TRP A 30 15.69 9.43 20.04
CA TRP A 30 16.36 8.58 19.04
C TRP A 30 15.29 7.82 18.24
N PRO A 31 14.51 8.51 17.39
CA PRO A 31 13.55 7.82 16.55
C PRO A 31 14.26 6.97 15.50
N TYR A 32 13.70 5.80 15.23
CA TYR A 32 13.95 5.11 13.99
C TYR A 32 13.11 5.76 12.89
N THR A 33 13.67 5.92 11.70
CA THR A 33 12.90 6.26 10.51
C THR A 33 13.44 5.56 9.27
N HIS A 34 12.54 5.26 8.35
CA HIS A 34 12.90 4.81 7.02
C HIS A 34 11.92 5.30 5.96
N SER A 35 12.43 5.51 4.74
CA SER A 35 11.65 5.84 3.56
C SER A 35 11.74 4.70 2.55
N PHE A 36 10.64 3.97 2.39
CA PHE A 36 10.50 2.87 1.45
C PHE A 36 10.18 3.44 0.05
N SER A 37 11.23 3.70 -0.73
CA SER A 37 11.08 4.10 -2.13
C SER A 37 10.42 3.00 -2.96
N GLY A 38 9.49 3.36 -3.84
CA GLY A 38 8.72 2.40 -4.64
C GLY A 38 7.54 1.76 -3.91
N TYR A 39 7.23 2.21 -2.69
CA TYR A 39 6.09 1.74 -1.88
C TYR A 39 5.03 2.81 -1.64
N GLY A 40 5.18 4.00 -2.24
CA GLY A 40 4.05 4.92 -2.34
C GLY A 40 3.00 4.38 -3.31
N LEU A 41 1.73 4.74 -3.11
CA LEU A 41 0.58 4.17 -3.83
C LEU A 41 0.78 4.03 -5.35
N ASP A 42 1.23 5.08 -6.03
CA ASP A 42 1.37 5.05 -7.49
C ASP A 42 2.56 4.20 -7.92
N ALA A 43 3.69 4.26 -7.21
CA ALA A 43 4.86 3.45 -7.53
C ALA A 43 4.62 1.96 -7.23
N ALA A 44 3.91 1.66 -6.15
CA ALA A 44 3.47 0.30 -5.82
C ALA A 44 2.52 -0.25 -6.90
N PHE A 45 1.59 0.58 -7.37
CA PHE A 45 0.68 0.21 -8.47
C PHE A 45 1.43 -0.09 -9.76
N VAL A 46 2.39 0.77 -10.16
CA VAL A 46 3.23 0.52 -11.35
C VAL A 46 3.98 -0.81 -11.22
N ARG A 47 4.62 -1.07 -10.07
CA ARG A 47 5.33 -2.32 -9.81
C ARG A 47 4.42 -3.56 -9.89
N TYR A 48 3.18 -3.44 -9.42
CA TYR A 48 2.20 -4.50 -9.53
C TYR A 48 1.84 -4.80 -10.99
N ILE A 49 1.56 -3.77 -11.79
CA ILE A 49 1.30 -3.94 -13.23
C ILE A 49 2.51 -4.55 -13.95
N ASP A 50 3.72 -4.09 -13.65
CA ASP A 50 4.96 -4.66 -14.22
C ASP A 50 5.18 -6.12 -13.81
N TYR A 51 4.80 -6.49 -12.58
CA TYR A 51 4.82 -7.88 -12.13
C TYR A 51 3.88 -8.74 -12.97
N LEU A 52 2.64 -8.30 -13.19
CA LEU A 52 1.66 -9.05 -13.99
C LEU A 52 2.12 -9.27 -15.43
N LYS A 53 2.74 -8.26 -16.05
CA LYS A 53 3.26 -8.33 -17.43
C LYS A 53 4.39 -9.35 -17.62
N ARG A 54 5.11 -9.72 -16.55
CA ARG A 54 6.23 -10.67 -16.63
C ARG A 54 5.80 -12.13 -16.78
N TRP A 55 4.53 -12.45 -16.55
CA TRP A 55 4.03 -13.82 -16.59
C TRP A 55 3.29 -14.08 -17.92
N PRO A 56 3.95 -14.68 -18.93
CA PRO A 56 3.41 -14.82 -20.29
C PRO A 56 2.15 -15.70 -20.38
N MET A 57 1.85 -16.50 -19.35
CA MET A 57 0.63 -17.33 -19.32
C MET A 57 -0.65 -16.47 -19.15
N HIS A 58 -0.54 -15.26 -18.61
CA HIS A 58 -1.64 -14.29 -18.53
C HIS A 58 -1.84 -13.49 -19.83
N TYR A 59 -0.96 -13.65 -20.83
CA TYR A 59 -0.92 -12.86 -22.07
C TYR A 59 -1.95 -13.32 -23.12
N PHE A 60 -2.45 -14.55 -23.03
CA PHE A 60 -3.31 -15.15 -24.06
C PHE A 60 -4.82 -14.97 -23.83
N MET A 61 -5.23 -14.51 -22.66
CA MET A 61 -6.62 -14.18 -22.32
C MET A 61 -6.59 -12.83 -21.62
N SER A 62 -7.36 -11.85 -22.09
CA SER A 62 -7.52 -10.50 -21.52
C SER A 62 -7.04 -10.41 -20.07
N THR A 63 -5.87 -9.80 -19.84
CA THR A 63 -5.19 -9.84 -18.55
C THR A 63 -6.08 -9.23 -17.47
N SER A 64 -6.69 -10.12 -16.69
CA SER A 64 -7.56 -9.78 -15.57
C SER A 64 -6.73 -9.24 -14.41
N VAL A 65 -7.02 -8.01 -13.99
CA VAL A 65 -6.34 -7.34 -12.87
C VAL A 65 -7.19 -7.49 -11.61
N ALA A 66 -6.72 -8.32 -10.68
CA ALA A 66 -7.47 -8.63 -9.47
C ALA A 66 -7.68 -7.42 -8.56
N CYS A 67 -6.70 -6.52 -8.50
CA CYS A 67 -6.70 -5.33 -7.63
C CYS A 67 -7.37 -4.10 -8.24
N LEU A 68 -8.17 -4.24 -9.30
CA LEU A 68 -8.98 -3.17 -9.87
C LEU A 68 -10.47 -3.53 -9.81
N PRO A 69 -11.39 -2.56 -9.65
CA PRO A 69 -12.81 -2.81 -9.62
C PRO A 69 -13.33 -3.56 -10.85
N GLU A 70 -14.33 -4.41 -10.66
CA GLU A 70 -14.92 -5.18 -11.75
C GLU A 70 -15.44 -4.28 -12.89
N GLY A 71 -14.99 -4.55 -14.11
CA GLY A 71 -15.40 -3.80 -15.31
C GLY A 71 -14.70 -2.46 -15.49
N TYR A 72 -13.71 -2.12 -14.66
CA TYR A 72 -12.81 -1.01 -14.96
C TYR A 72 -11.83 -1.42 -16.07
N GLN A 73 -11.72 -0.60 -17.10
CA GLN A 73 -10.75 -0.79 -18.17
C GLN A 73 -9.55 0.12 -17.92
N LEU A 74 -8.38 -0.48 -17.75
CA LEU A 74 -7.12 0.23 -17.64
C LEU A 74 -6.49 0.27 -19.04
N ASP A 75 -6.63 1.44 -19.68
CA ASP A 75 -6.04 1.71 -20.99
C ASP A 75 -4.56 2.05 -20.84
N ILE A 76 -3.73 1.01 -20.91
CA ILE A 76 -2.29 1.14 -21.19
C ILE A 76 -2.05 0.69 -22.64
N THR A 77 -0.79 0.45 -23.04
CA THR A 77 -0.46 -0.08 -24.39
C THR A 77 -1.26 -1.34 -24.78
N GLU A 78 -1.89 -2.01 -23.81
CA GLU A 78 -2.82 -3.13 -23.96
C GLU A 78 -4.03 -2.90 -23.02
N SER A 79 -5.24 -3.33 -23.40
CA SER A 79 -6.44 -3.18 -22.57
C SER A 79 -6.46 -4.22 -21.44
N LEU A 80 -6.27 -3.77 -20.20
CA LEU A 80 -6.39 -4.59 -18.99
C LEU A 80 -7.76 -4.39 -18.33
N TYR A 81 -8.35 -5.45 -17.77
CA TYR A 81 -9.69 -5.38 -17.17
C TYR A 81 -9.66 -5.72 -15.68
N GLY A 82 -10.25 -4.85 -14.87
CA GLY A 82 -10.43 -5.07 -13.44
C GLY A 82 -11.45 -6.17 -13.14
N HIS A 83 -11.17 -6.98 -12.13
CA HIS A 83 -11.98 -8.15 -11.76
C HIS A 83 -12.37 -8.20 -10.28
N GLY A 84 -11.89 -7.28 -9.45
CA GLY A 84 -12.38 -7.12 -8.08
C GLY A 84 -12.12 -8.31 -7.14
N ASN A 85 -11.15 -9.17 -7.44
CA ASN A 85 -10.89 -10.39 -6.68
C ASN A 85 -9.93 -10.12 -5.51
N GLY A 86 -10.48 -9.79 -4.35
CA GLY A 86 -9.71 -9.47 -3.14
C GLY A 86 -8.65 -10.51 -2.73
N PRO A 87 -8.99 -11.81 -2.56
CA PRO A 87 -8.01 -12.83 -2.21
C PRO A 87 -6.86 -12.96 -3.22
N LYS A 88 -7.19 -12.95 -4.52
CA LYS A 88 -6.18 -13.00 -5.58
C LYS A 88 -5.32 -11.74 -5.58
N CYS A 89 -5.92 -10.57 -5.42
CA CYS A 89 -5.23 -9.30 -5.30
C CYS A 89 -4.20 -9.32 -4.16
N LEU A 90 -4.59 -9.74 -2.96
CA LEU A 90 -3.66 -9.85 -1.82
C LEU A 90 -2.49 -10.80 -2.11
N SER A 91 -2.75 -11.94 -2.74
CA SER A 91 -1.70 -12.89 -3.15
C SER A 91 -0.73 -12.27 -4.16
N GLU A 92 -1.24 -11.58 -5.17
CA GLU A 92 -0.41 -10.95 -6.20
C GLU A 92 0.38 -9.76 -5.66
N LEU A 93 -0.22 -8.93 -4.80
CA LEU A 93 0.48 -7.84 -4.11
C LEU A 93 1.60 -8.38 -3.22
N SER A 94 1.34 -9.49 -2.50
CA SER A 94 2.36 -10.16 -1.72
C SER A 94 3.56 -10.57 -2.57
N ALA A 95 3.32 -11.14 -3.75
CA ALA A 95 4.38 -11.58 -4.65
C ALA A 95 5.10 -10.43 -5.35
N ALA A 96 4.37 -9.38 -5.78
CA ALA A 96 4.90 -8.25 -6.52
C ALA A 96 5.68 -7.27 -5.65
N LEU A 97 5.18 -7.00 -4.45
CA LEU A 97 5.69 -5.95 -3.58
C LEU A 97 6.61 -6.49 -2.48
N PHE A 98 6.42 -7.74 -2.04
CA PHE A 98 7.13 -8.30 -0.89
C PHE A 98 7.84 -9.63 -1.24
N PRO A 99 8.74 -9.65 -2.24
CA PRO A 99 9.49 -10.85 -2.57
C PRO A 99 10.39 -11.26 -1.39
N ARG A 100 10.73 -12.54 -1.31
CA ARG A 100 11.71 -13.01 -0.32
C ARG A 100 13.07 -12.36 -0.60
N THR A 101 13.58 -11.64 0.38
CA THR A 101 14.88 -10.95 0.30
C THR A 101 15.75 -11.33 1.48
N ARG A 102 17.07 -11.36 1.26
CA ARG A 102 18.06 -11.61 2.31
C ARG A 102 17.96 -10.51 3.39
N CYS A 103 17.90 -10.92 4.65
CA CYS A 103 17.95 -10.02 5.79
C CYS A 103 19.34 -10.11 6.42
N ASN A 104 20.09 -9.01 6.39
CA ASN A 104 21.45 -8.99 6.96
C ASN A 104 21.47 -8.54 8.43
N VAL A 105 20.47 -7.76 8.85
CA VAL A 105 20.35 -7.26 10.22
C VAL A 105 18.90 -7.45 10.65
N HIS A 106 18.68 -8.32 11.63
CA HIS A 106 17.34 -8.67 12.09
C HIS A 106 16.82 -7.70 13.17
N PRO A 107 15.49 -7.45 13.24
CA PRO A 107 14.47 -7.93 12.31
C PRO A 107 14.41 -7.11 11.01
N CYS A 108 13.98 -7.73 9.92
CA CYS A 108 13.69 -7.03 8.66
C CYS A 108 12.20 -6.98 8.38
N VAL A 109 11.80 -5.97 7.63
CA VAL A 109 10.46 -5.83 7.04
C VAL A 109 10.54 -6.08 5.53
N VAL A 110 10.34 -5.05 4.74
CA VAL A 110 10.26 -5.10 3.29
C VAL A 110 11.66 -5.00 2.67
N ASN A 111 11.93 -5.79 1.62
CA ASN A 111 13.19 -5.76 0.87
C ASN A 111 14.46 -5.90 1.73
N GLY A 112 14.40 -6.65 2.83
CA GLY A 112 15.57 -6.87 3.70
C GLY A 112 15.98 -5.62 4.49
N VAL A 113 15.12 -4.60 4.53
CA VAL A 113 15.34 -3.40 5.33
C VAL A 113 15.15 -3.74 6.80
N TYR A 114 16.18 -3.46 7.59
CA TYR A 114 16.13 -3.54 9.05
C TYR A 114 15.06 -2.58 9.59
N GLN A 115 14.20 -3.08 10.47
CA GLN A 115 13.30 -2.27 11.26
C GLN A 115 13.25 -2.83 12.69
N PRO A 116 13.53 -2.01 13.72
CA PRO A 116 13.46 -2.45 15.10
C PRO A 116 12.03 -2.80 15.50
N SER A 117 11.88 -3.57 16.58
CA SER A 117 10.57 -3.92 17.10
C SER A 117 9.76 -2.67 17.46
N LEU A 118 8.49 -2.67 17.04
CA LEU A 118 7.55 -1.62 17.38
C LEU A 118 7.29 -1.65 18.90
N ASN A 119 7.14 -0.47 19.51
CA ASN A 119 6.55 -0.35 20.84
C ASN A 119 5.02 -0.41 20.68
N PRO A 120 4.25 -1.20 21.47
CA PRO A 120 2.79 -1.27 21.36
C PRO A 120 2.15 0.11 21.57
N ARG A 121 1.92 0.84 20.48
CA ARG A 121 1.42 2.21 20.46
C ARG A 121 0.57 2.45 19.21
N VAL A 122 -0.28 3.46 19.30
CA VAL A 122 -1.04 4.00 18.17
C VAL A 122 -0.08 4.76 17.25
N PHE A 123 -0.22 4.54 15.95
CA PHE A 123 0.48 5.31 14.92
C PHE A 123 -0.45 6.35 14.32
N TYR A 124 0.08 7.54 14.08
CA TYR A 124 -0.60 8.55 13.28
C TYR A 124 -0.22 8.37 11.82
N ALA A 125 -1.22 8.05 10.99
CA ALA A 125 -1.07 7.90 9.56
C ALA A 125 -1.66 9.13 8.86
N TYR A 126 -0.87 9.77 7.99
CA TYR A 126 -1.25 11.00 7.29
C TYR A 126 -1.05 10.88 5.77
N SER A 127 -1.38 11.93 5.02
CA SER A 127 -1.28 11.97 3.55
C SER A 127 -2.14 10.87 2.89
N GLY A 128 -1.54 10.02 2.04
CA GLY A 128 -2.27 8.98 1.30
C GLY A 128 -3.11 8.06 2.18
N PHE A 129 -2.66 7.79 3.41
CA PHE A 129 -3.44 7.01 4.38
C PHE A 129 -4.75 7.70 4.73
N THR A 130 -4.71 8.98 5.13
CA THR A 130 -5.92 9.75 5.50
C THR A 130 -6.91 9.89 4.36
N TYR A 131 -6.44 10.19 3.15
CA TYR A 131 -7.33 10.31 1.99
C TYR A 131 -8.04 8.99 1.68
N THR A 132 -7.32 7.87 1.76
CA THR A 132 -7.85 6.54 1.46
C THR A 132 -8.83 6.08 2.54
N THR A 133 -8.46 6.20 3.82
CA THR A 133 -9.33 5.78 4.93
C THR A 133 -10.60 6.62 4.98
N ASN A 134 -10.49 7.94 4.82
CA ASN A 134 -11.66 8.82 4.81
C ASN A 134 -12.61 8.51 3.65
N PHE A 135 -12.07 8.24 2.45
CA PHE A 135 -12.88 7.86 1.30
C PHE A 135 -13.62 6.54 1.53
N LEU A 136 -12.96 5.56 2.16
CA LEU A 136 -13.57 4.28 2.56
C LEU A 136 -14.47 4.39 3.81
N ASN A 137 -14.77 5.61 4.27
CA ASN A 137 -15.55 5.91 5.46
C ASN A 137 -15.00 5.26 6.74
N LEU A 138 -13.67 5.18 6.84
CA LEU A 138 -12.93 4.73 8.02
C LEU A 138 -12.27 5.96 8.67
N THR A 139 -12.86 6.43 9.77
CA THR A 139 -12.41 7.63 10.49
C THR A 139 -11.92 7.28 11.90
N GLY A 140 -11.06 8.14 12.46
CA GLY A 140 -10.52 7.94 13.81
C GLY A 140 -9.54 6.78 13.91
N HIS A 141 -9.78 5.86 14.86
CA HIS A 141 -8.94 4.68 15.09
C HIS A 141 -9.35 3.54 14.14
N VAL A 142 -8.51 3.28 13.15
CA VAL A 142 -8.74 2.24 12.13
C VAL A 142 -7.77 1.08 12.35
N ARG A 143 -8.30 -0.14 12.47
CA ARG A 143 -7.47 -1.36 12.49
C ARG A 143 -7.10 -1.78 11.08
N VAL A 144 -5.93 -2.40 10.93
CA VAL A 144 -5.45 -2.92 9.64
C VAL A 144 -6.47 -3.86 8.98
N ALA A 145 -7.11 -4.74 9.77
CA ALA A 145 -8.13 -5.65 9.27
C ALA A 145 -9.39 -4.92 8.73
N GLU A 146 -9.77 -3.79 9.33
CA GLU A 146 -10.92 -2.99 8.87
C GLU A 146 -10.63 -2.32 7.53
N LEU A 147 -9.41 -1.77 7.39
CA LEU A 147 -8.93 -1.21 6.12
C LEU A 147 -8.88 -2.27 5.02
N GLN A 148 -8.32 -3.45 5.31
CA GLN A 148 -8.26 -4.56 4.36
C GLN A 148 -9.67 -5.01 3.94
N HIS A 149 -10.59 -5.17 4.89
CA HIS A 149 -11.97 -5.55 4.57
C HIS A 149 -12.69 -4.48 3.74
N ALA A 150 -12.49 -3.20 4.03
CA ALA A 150 -13.07 -2.10 3.25
C ALA A 150 -12.53 -2.08 1.81
N GLY A 151 -11.22 -2.24 1.62
CA GLY A 151 -10.60 -2.34 0.31
C GLY A 151 -11.14 -3.51 -0.52
N ILE A 152 -11.21 -4.71 0.08
CA ILE A 152 -11.80 -5.89 -0.59
C ILE A 152 -13.27 -5.66 -0.96
N ARG A 153 -14.07 -5.07 -0.08
CA ARG A 153 -15.47 -4.74 -0.40
C ARG A 153 -15.56 -3.72 -1.53
N TYR A 154 -14.68 -2.73 -1.54
CA TYR A 154 -14.63 -1.72 -2.59
C TYR A 154 -14.29 -2.34 -3.95
N LEU A 155 -13.28 -3.22 -4.02
CA LEU A 155 -12.89 -3.93 -5.24
C LEU A 155 -14.04 -4.72 -5.88
N LYS A 156 -14.95 -5.28 -5.08
CA LYS A 156 -16.11 -6.02 -5.57
C LYS A 156 -17.23 -5.15 -6.15
N SER A 157 -17.16 -3.84 -5.98
CA SER A 157 -18.19 -2.94 -6.53
C SER A 157 -17.99 -2.78 -8.04
N PRO A 158 -19.03 -2.99 -8.87
CA PRO A 158 -18.94 -2.78 -10.30
C PRO A 158 -18.54 -1.34 -10.64
N TRP A 159 -17.70 -1.17 -11.66
CA TRP A 159 -17.15 0.14 -12.03
C TRP A 159 -18.23 1.18 -12.35
N HIS A 160 -19.31 0.78 -13.03
CA HIS A 160 -20.42 1.68 -13.36
C HIS A 160 -21.13 2.21 -12.10
N GLU A 161 -21.30 1.39 -11.06
CA GLU A 161 -21.87 1.84 -9.79
C GLU A 161 -20.93 2.78 -9.05
N LEU A 162 -19.63 2.51 -9.05
CA LEU A 162 -18.62 3.38 -8.44
C LEU A 162 -18.64 4.77 -9.09
N LYS A 163 -18.69 4.84 -10.42
CA LYS A 163 -18.80 6.11 -11.15
C LYS A 163 -20.10 6.85 -10.83
N SER A 164 -21.22 6.14 -10.74
CA SER A 164 -22.51 6.75 -10.38
C SER A 164 -22.51 7.30 -8.95
N ARG A 165 -21.89 6.59 -8.01
CA ARG A 165 -21.82 6.96 -6.60
C ARG A 165 -20.84 8.09 -6.31
N PHE A 166 -19.76 8.17 -7.09
CA PHE A 166 -18.68 9.13 -6.90
C PHE A 166 -18.36 9.91 -8.19
N PRO A 167 -19.32 10.62 -8.79
CA PRO A 167 -19.18 11.22 -10.12
C PRO A 167 -18.13 12.34 -10.17
N ASN A 168 -17.83 12.96 -9.02
CA ASN A 168 -16.89 14.07 -8.90
C ASN A 168 -15.45 13.62 -8.61
N VAL A 169 -15.20 12.31 -8.46
CA VAL A 169 -13.88 11.79 -8.16
C VAL A 169 -13.20 11.38 -9.47
N PRO A 170 -12.03 11.95 -9.80
CA PRO A 170 -11.33 11.58 -11.03
C PRO A 170 -11.05 10.07 -11.09
N GLU A 171 -11.32 9.45 -12.24
CA GLU A 171 -11.21 7.99 -12.41
C GLU A 171 -9.83 7.43 -12.02
N LYS A 172 -8.76 8.19 -12.29
CA LYS A 172 -7.38 7.85 -11.93
C LYS A 172 -7.13 7.63 -10.42
N TYR A 173 -8.00 8.17 -9.57
CA TYR A 173 -8.02 7.95 -8.13
C TYR A 173 -9.09 6.92 -7.75
N LEU A 174 -10.29 7.06 -8.35
CA LEU A 174 -11.44 6.21 -8.03
C LEU A 174 -11.15 4.71 -8.23
N CYS A 175 -10.38 4.35 -9.26
CA CYS A 175 -10.04 2.95 -9.54
C CYS A 175 -9.06 2.34 -8.52
N LYS A 176 -8.36 3.15 -7.70
CA LYS A 176 -7.29 2.70 -6.80
C LYS A 176 -7.69 2.62 -5.32
N TYR A 177 -8.89 3.04 -4.92
CA TYR A 177 -9.26 3.00 -3.49
C TYR A 177 -9.42 1.58 -2.91
N GLY A 178 -9.51 0.56 -3.77
CA GLY A 178 -9.50 -0.84 -3.35
C GLY A 178 -8.14 -1.53 -3.44
N PHE A 179 -7.15 -0.89 -4.07
CA PHE A 179 -5.77 -1.37 -4.20
C PHE A 179 -4.97 -1.06 -2.93
#